data_AF-A0A816CH31-F1
#
_entry.id   AF-A0A816CH31-F1
#
_cell.length_a   1.000
_cell.length_b   1.000
_cell.length_c   1.000
_cell.angle_alpha   90.00
_cell.angle_beta   90.00
_cell.angle_gamma   90.00
#
_symmetry.space_group_name_H-M   'P 1'
#
loop_
_entity.id
_entity.type
_entity.pdbx_description
1 polymer ?
#
loop_
_entity_poly.entity_id
_entity_poly.type
_entity_poly.pdbx_seq_one_letter_code
_entity_poly.pdbx_strand_id
1 'polypeptide(L)'
;MGECVENASVIICFLTQAYQNSENCRIELTYAKHNDLTSGSVKMLVDELEQNKTLTQLHLHTNHLDDKSVQYLAQLLTGKNTTLICLGLDEIDLTDKGAQIVFNARRTNSSLKTLYLTNNKSITDASIDSFIQML
;
A
#
# COMPACT_ATOMS: atom_id res chain seq x y z
N MET A 1 5.97 26.36 6.48
CA MET A 1 5.47 25.50 5.39
C MET A 1 6.66 25.18 4.50
N GLY A 2 7.32 24.05 4.68
CA GLY A 2 8.52 23.72 3.87
C GLY A 2 9.23 22.40 4.20
N GLU A 3 9.18 21.91 5.44
CA GLU A 3 10.11 20.83 5.85
C GLU A 3 9.51 19.41 5.95
N CYS A 4 8.19 19.21 5.89
CA CYS A 4 7.60 17.87 5.99
C CYS A 4 7.75 17.01 4.71
N VAL A 5 7.98 17.61 3.53
CA VAL A 5 7.97 16.87 2.25
C VAL A 5 9.31 16.16 1.97
N GLU A 6 10.40 16.57 2.64
CA GLU A 6 11.74 16.01 2.41
C GLU A 6 12.01 14.72 3.20
N ASN A 7 11.32 14.45 4.30
CA ASN A 7 11.63 13.25 5.12
C ASN A 7 11.03 11.95 4.57
N ALA A 8 9.76 11.93 4.17
CA ALA A 8 9.11 10.72 3.67
C ALA A 8 9.68 10.27 2.32
N SER A 9 9.89 11.22 1.41
CA SER A 9 10.33 10.98 0.03
C SER A 9 11.75 10.42 -0.02
N VAL A 10 12.65 10.94 0.81
CA VAL A 10 14.04 10.49 0.89
C VAL A 10 14.12 9.11 1.53
N ILE A 11 13.36 8.85 2.60
CA ILE A 11 13.31 7.54 3.25
C ILE A 11 12.73 6.47 2.31
N ILE A 12 11.65 6.78 1.59
CA ILE A 12 11.05 5.86 0.62
C ILE A 12 12.06 5.51 -0.48
N CYS A 13 12.68 6.51 -1.09
CA CYS A 13 13.65 6.31 -2.16
C CYS A 13 14.89 5.53 -1.69
N PHE A 14 15.39 5.81 -0.48
CA PHE A 14 16.51 5.04 0.09
C PHE A 14 16.13 3.57 0.38
N LEU A 15 14.94 3.31 0.90
CA LEU A 15 14.49 1.95 1.18
C LEU A 15 14.25 1.18 -0.12
N THR A 16 13.52 1.75 -1.07
CA THR A 16 13.25 1.07 -2.36
C THR A 16 14.55 0.78 -3.11
N GLN A 17 15.51 1.71 -3.12
CA GLN A 17 16.83 1.53 -3.75
C GLN A 17 17.69 0.48 -3.04
N ALA A 18 17.71 0.45 -1.70
CA ALA A 18 18.44 -0.54 -0.92
C ALA A 18 17.93 -1.97 -1.16
N TYR A 19 16.64 -2.13 -1.50
CA TYR A 19 15.98 -3.41 -1.68
C TYR A 19 15.86 -3.86 -3.16
N GLN A 20 16.51 -3.19 -4.12
CA GLN A 20 16.44 -3.61 -5.54
C GLN A 20 17.20 -4.91 -5.86
N ASN A 21 18.16 -5.32 -5.03
CA ASN A 21 19.09 -6.43 -5.34
C ASN A 21 18.98 -7.64 -4.39
N SER A 22 18.01 -7.65 -3.49
CA SER A 22 17.81 -8.76 -2.54
C SER A 22 16.67 -9.66 -3.01
N GLU A 23 16.89 -10.97 -3.00
CA GLU A 23 15.84 -11.95 -3.26
C GLU A 23 14.83 -11.91 -2.11
N ASN A 24 13.54 -11.69 -2.43
CA ASN A 24 12.43 -11.67 -1.47
C ASN A 24 12.46 -10.46 -0.50
N CYS A 25 12.42 -9.24 -1.04
CA CYS A 25 12.45 -8.03 -0.23
C CYS A 25 11.12 -7.75 0.48
N ARG A 26 11.22 -7.37 1.76
CA ARG A 26 10.13 -6.87 2.59
C ARG A 26 10.42 -5.42 2.97
N ILE A 27 9.48 -4.52 2.65
CA ILE A 27 9.47 -3.15 3.15
C ILE A 27 8.40 -3.03 4.22
N GLU A 28 8.78 -2.50 5.37
CA GLU A 28 7.91 -2.28 6.53
C GLU A 28 8.03 -0.83 6.98
N LEU A 29 6.96 -0.06 6.81
CA LEU A 29 6.86 1.37 7.13
C LEU A 29 5.80 1.56 8.22
N THR A 30 6.14 1.19 9.44
CA THR A 30 5.19 1.02 10.56
C THR A 30 5.64 1.87 11.73
N TYR A 31 4.71 2.48 12.49
CA TYR A 31 5.02 3.43 13.57
C TYR A 31 5.58 4.80 13.15
N ALA A 32 5.09 5.32 12.03
CA ALA A 32 5.44 6.65 11.58
C ALA A 32 4.41 7.72 11.99
N LYS A 33 4.13 7.87 13.30
CA LYS A 33 3.60 9.16 13.80
C LYS A 33 4.55 10.35 13.51
N HIS A 34 5.71 10.07 12.90
CA HIS A 34 6.75 11.02 12.52
C HIS A 34 7.19 10.96 11.03
N ASN A 35 6.65 10.11 10.15
CA ASN A 35 7.01 10.15 8.71
C ASN A 35 5.96 10.80 7.81
N ASP A 36 4.85 11.32 8.34
CA ASP A 36 3.81 12.05 7.58
C ASP A 36 3.59 11.43 6.18
N LEU A 37 3.29 10.12 6.12
CA LEU A 37 3.00 9.46 4.84
C LEU A 37 1.69 10.03 4.29
N THR A 38 1.83 11.06 3.46
CA THR A 38 0.72 11.66 2.74
C THR A 38 0.36 10.80 1.52
N SER A 39 -0.82 11.04 0.94
CA SER A 39 -1.19 10.45 -0.35
C SER A 39 -0.16 10.77 -1.46
N GLY A 40 0.57 11.90 -1.37
CA GLY A 40 1.68 12.21 -2.28
C GLY A 40 2.89 11.29 -2.09
N SER A 41 3.26 10.99 -0.85
CA SER A 41 4.33 10.05 -0.52
C SER A 41 4.01 8.63 -0.96
N VAL A 42 2.75 8.19 -0.79
CA VAL A 42 2.29 6.89 -1.30
C VAL A 42 2.32 6.83 -2.82
N LYS A 43 1.97 7.92 -3.50
CA LYS A 43 2.07 7.98 -4.96
C LYS A 43 3.53 7.78 -5.42
N MET A 44 4.49 8.46 -4.81
CA MET A 44 5.91 8.30 -5.16
C MET A 44 6.40 6.88 -4.90
N LEU A 45 6.02 6.29 -3.76
CA LEU A 45 6.30 4.89 -3.46
C LEU A 45 5.77 3.97 -4.57
N VAL A 46 4.52 4.18 -5.01
CA VAL A 46 3.92 3.39 -6.09
C VAL A 46 4.69 3.56 -7.40
N ASP A 47 5.03 4.80 -7.78
CA ASP A 47 5.78 5.08 -9.01
C ASP A 47 7.14 4.33 -9.02
N GLU A 48 7.83 4.24 -7.88
CA GLU A 48 9.07 3.49 -7.74
C GLU A 48 8.85 1.96 -7.78
N LEU A 49 7.78 1.48 -7.14
CA LEU A 49 7.47 0.06 -7.04
C LEU A 49 6.90 -0.54 -8.33
N GLU A 50 6.38 0.26 -9.26
CA GLU A 50 5.92 -0.25 -10.56
C GLU A 50 7.03 -0.95 -11.35
N GLN A 51 8.26 -0.44 -11.24
CA GLN A 51 9.43 -1.01 -11.91
C GLN A 51 10.20 -2.01 -11.03
N ASN A 52 9.94 -2.02 -9.73
CA ASN A 52 10.57 -2.95 -8.81
C ASN A 52 10.14 -4.41 -9.11
N LYS A 53 11.12 -5.31 -9.22
CA LYS A 53 10.93 -6.74 -9.54
C LYS A 53 11.36 -7.69 -8.42
N THR A 54 11.66 -7.17 -7.23
CA THR A 54 12.18 -7.95 -6.09
C THR A 54 11.34 -7.84 -4.83
N LEU A 55 10.57 -6.76 -4.68
CA LEU A 55 9.70 -6.54 -3.54
C LEU A 55 8.53 -7.52 -3.58
N THR A 56 8.39 -8.28 -2.50
CA THR A 56 7.33 -9.27 -2.32
C THR A 56 6.39 -8.90 -1.17
N GLN A 57 6.82 -8.07 -0.22
CA GLN A 57 6.01 -7.67 0.93
C GLN A 57 6.08 -6.16 1.16
N LEU A 58 4.92 -5.51 1.27
CA LEU A 58 4.79 -4.10 1.60
C LEU A 58 3.85 -3.93 2.78
N HIS A 59 4.36 -3.44 3.90
CA HIS A 59 3.57 -3.17 5.11
C HIS A 59 3.54 -1.66 5.37
N LEU A 60 2.32 -1.09 5.33
CA LEU A 60 2.03 0.33 5.56
C LEU A 60 1.07 0.53 6.75
N HIS A 61 0.96 -0.46 7.64
CA HIS A 61 0.03 -0.40 8.76
C HIS A 61 0.34 0.77 9.70
N THR A 62 -0.65 1.20 10.48
CA THR A 62 -0.52 2.27 11.49
C THR A 62 -0.17 3.66 10.92
N ASN A 63 -0.49 3.92 9.65
CA ASN A 63 -0.32 5.21 8.98
C ASN A 63 -1.68 5.87 8.68
N HIS A 64 -1.71 7.21 8.57
CA HIS A 64 -2.90 7.98 8.21
C HIS A 64 -3.20 7.94 6.70
N LEU A 65 -3.35 6.73 6.16
CA LEU A 65 -3.66 6.52 4.76
C LEU A 65 -5.17 6.59 4.53
N ASP A 66 -5.58 7.50 3.65
CA ASP A 66 -6.95 7.69 3.20
C ASP A 66 -7.27 6.83 1.96
N ASP A 67 -8.53 6.85 1.53
CA ASP A 67 -8.98 6.17 0.31
C ASP A 67 -8.17 6.58 -0.94
N LYS A 68 -7.65 7.81 -0.98
CA LYS A 68 -6.82 8.30 -2.08
C LYS A 68 -5.46 7.60 -2.12
N SER A 69 -4.85 7.41 -0.95
CA SER A 69 -3.61 6.64 -0.81
C SER A 69 -3.81 5.19 -1.27
N VAL A 70 -4.95 4.59 -0.91
CA VAL A 70 -5.32 3.23 -1.37
C VAL A 70 -5.59 3.17 -2.88
N GLN A 71 -6.08 4.25 -3.50
CA GLN A 71 -6.22 4.30 -4.95
C GLN A 71 -4.87 4.16 -5.68
N TYR A 72 -3.79 4.75 -5.17
CA TYR A 72 -2.45 4.57 -5.75
C TYR A 72 -1.96 3.13 -5.54
N LEU A 73 -2.18 2.53 -4.38
CA LEU A 73 -1.82 1.14 -4.13
C LEU A 73 -2.60 0.17 -5.04
N ALA A 74 -3.88 0.46 -5.30
CA ALA A 74 -4.67 -0.30 -6.26
C ALA A 74 -4.11 -0.19 -7.68
N GLN A 75 -3.61 0.99 -8.08
CA GLN A 75 -2.92 1.14 -9.37
C GLN A 75 -1.69 0.24 -9.46
N LEU A 76 -0.87 0.18 -8.40
CA LEU A 76 0.28 -0.73 -8.32
C LEU A 76 -0.15 -2.19 -8.53
N LEU A 77 -1.21 -2.63 -7.84
CA LEU A 77 -1.74 -3.99 -7.95
C LEU A 77 -2.32 -4.30 -9.35
N THR A 78 -2.99 -3.36 -9.99
CA THR A 78 -3.53 -3.55 -11.35
C THR A 78 -2.51 -3.29 -12.46
N GLY A 79 -1.32 -2.80 -12.09
CA GLY A 79 -0.26 -2.39 -13.01
C GLY A 79 0.66 -3.52 -13.43
N LYS A 80 1.92 -3.17 -13.70
CA LYS A 80 2.97 -4.09 -14.17
C LYS A 80 3.72 -4.79 -13.03
N ASN A 81 3.40 -4.49 -11.77
CA ASN A 81 4.00 -5.16 -10.64
C ASN A 81 3.34 -6.53 -10.46
N THR A 82 4.13 -7.59 -10.63
CA THR A 82 3.69 -8.99 -10.46
C THR A 82 4.47 -9.69 -9.35
N THR A 83 5.21 -8.95 -8.54
CA THR A 83 6.12 -9.50 -7.53
C THR A 83 5.59 -9.32 -6.12
N LEU A 84 4.73 -8.33 -5.90
CA LEU A 84 4.11 -8.11 -4.61
C LEU A 84 3.12 -9.25 -4.29
N ILE A 85 3.41 -9.95 -3.20
CA ILE A 85 2.67 -11.12 -2.69
C ILE A 85 1.89 -10.76 -1.43
N CYS A 86 2.38 -9.81 -0.63
CA CYS A 86 1.76 -9.40 0.63
C CYS A 86 1.63 -7.88 0.72
N LEU A 87 0.44 -7.40 1.06
CA LEU A 87 0.15 -5.99 1.32
C LEU A 87 -0.52 -5.84 2.70
N GLY A 88 0.11 -5.08 3.60
CA GLY A 88 -0.40 -4.77 4.93
C GLY A 88 -0.95 -3.35 5.01
N LEU A 89 -2.25 -3.23 5.29
CA LEU A 89 -3.01 -1.99 5.44
C LEU A 89 -3.85 -2.01 6.72
N ASP A 90 -3.31 -2.59 7.79
CA ASP A 90 -3.96 -2.61 9.10
C ASP A 90 -3.89 -1.23 9.77
N GLU A 91 -4.90 -0.87 10.55
CA GLU A 91 -4.90 0.38 11.34
C GLU A 91 -4.63 1.63 10.50
N ILE A 92 -5.31 1.79 9.36
CA ILE A 92 -5.28 3.01 8.55
C ILE A 92 -6.65 3.71 8.55
N ASP A 93 -6.76 4.87 7.91
CA ASP A 93 -8.01 5.64 7.82
C ASP A 93 -8.86 5.21 6.60
N LEU A 94 -8.95 3.90 6.36
CA LEU A 94 -9.62 3.30 5.21
C LEU A 94 -11.12 3.15 5.42
N THR A 95 -11.92 3.63 4.46
CA THR A 95 -13.38 3.46 4.46
C THR A 95 -13.82 2.29 3.59
N ASP A 96 -15.11 1.94 3.62
CA ASP A 96 -15.70 0.99 2.67
C ASP A 96 -15.38 1.30 1.20
N LYS A 97 -15.33 2.58 0.82
CA LYS A 97 -15.01 2.98 -0.55
C LYS A 97 -13.58 2.57 -0.93
N GLY A 98 -12.61 2.86 -0.08
CA GLY A 98 -11.23 2.45 -0.32
C GLY A 98 -11.05 0.93 -0.23
N ALA A 99 -11.78 0.25 0.66
CA ALA A 99 -11.79 -1.22 0.72
C ALA A 99 -12.28 -1.84 -0.60
N GLN A 100 -13.40 -1.35 -1.15
CA GLN A 100 -13.92 -1.80 -2.45
C GLN A 100 -12.88 -1.59 -3.58
N ILE A 101 -12.13 -0.49 -3.56
CA ILE A 101 -11.06 -0.22 -4.52
C ILE A 101 -9.98 -1.30 -4.43
N VAL A 102 -9.50 -1.62 -3.22
CA VAL A 102 -8.42 -2.62 -3.05
C VAL A 102 -8.91 -4.04 -3.36
N PHE A 103 -10.16 -4.36 -3.03
CA PHE A 103 -10.80 -5.65 -3.35
C PHE A 103 -10.88 -5.87 -4.86
N ASN A 104 -11.35 -4.85 -5.59
CA ASN A 104 -11.40 -4.91 -7.06
C ASN A 104 -10.01 -5.04 -7.68
N ALA A 105 -9.01 -4.34 -7.15
CA ALA A 105 -7.63 -4.45 -7.62
C ALA A 105 -7.06 -5.85 -7.38
N ARG A 106 -7.23 -6.39 -6.17
CA ARG A 106 -6.79 -7.75 -5.83
C ARG A 106 -7.47 -8.80 -6.70
N ARG A 107 -8.77 -8.67 -6.99
CA ARG A 107 -9.51 -9.59 -7.87
C ARG A 107 -8.85 -9.76 -9.25
N THR A 108 -8.24 -8.70 -9.77
CA THR A 108 -7.56 -8.73 -11.08
C THR A 108 -6.06 -9.03 -10.99
N ASN A 109 -5.47 -8.91 -9.81
CA ASN A 109 -4.05 -9.14 -9.59
C ASN A 109 -3.81 -10.64 -9.27
N SER A 110 -2.89 -11.27 -9.99
CA SER A 110 -2.58 -12.70 -9.81
C SER A 110 -1.44 -12.98 -8.83
N SER A 111 -0.65 -11.98 -8.45
CA SER A 111 0.53 -12.14 -7.59
C SER A 111 0.22 -12.03 -6.10
N LEU A 112 -0.65 -11.09 -5.71
CA LEU A 112 -1.00 -10.76 -4.34
C LEU A 112 -1.79 -11.92 -3.72
N LYS A 113 -1.21 -12.56 -2.71
CA LYS A 113 -1.81 -13.68 -1.97
C LYS A 113 -2.40 -13.22 -0.65
N THR A 114 -1.73 -12.27 0.00
CA THR A 114 -2.08 -11.83 1.35
C THR A 114 -2.38 -10.34 1.37
N LEU A 115 -3.53 -9.99 1.94
CA LEU A 115 -3.98 -8.62 2.15
C LEU A 115 -4.47 -8.50 3.60
N TYR A 116 -3.81 -7.65 4.38
CA TYR A 116 -4.21 -7.36 5.75
C TYR A 116 -4.94 -6.01 5.82
N LEU A 117 -6.13 -6.02 6.41
CA LEU A 117 -7.03 -4.86 6.53
C LEU A 117 -7.65 -4.78 7.93
N THR A 118 -7.04 -5.43 8.92
CA THR A 118 -7.58 -5.48 10.28
C THR A 118 -7.55 -4.10 10.94
N ASN A 119 -8.42 -3.90 11.93
CA ASN A 119 -8.51 -2.64 12.70
C ASN A 119 -8.80 -1.37 11.88
N ASN A 120 -9.32 -1.49 10.66
CA ASN A 120 -9.90 -0.37 9.90
C ASN A 120 -11.36 -0.14 10.32
N LYS A 121 -11.57 0.75 11.29
CA LYS A 121 -12.88 0.95 11.94
C LYS A 121 -13.98 1.49 11.02
N SER A 122 -13.60 2.08 9.89
CA SER A 122 -14.53 2.69 8.93
C SER A 122 -14.94 1.74 7.80
N ILE A 123 -14.49 0.48 7.84
CA ILE A 123 -14.98 -0.60 6.97
C ILE A 123 -16.17 -1.26 7.67
N THR A 124 -17.30 -1.33 6.97
CA THR A 124 -18.56 -1.89 7.45
C THR A 124 -19.06 -2.99 6.50
N ASP A 125 -20.30 -3.43 6.65
CA ASP A 125 -20.93 -4.39 5.75
C ASP A 125 -21.19 -3.81 4.34
N ALA A 126 -21.07 -2.50 4.14
CA ALA A 126 -21.24 -1.86 2.84
C ALA A 126 -20.19 -2.29 1.80
N SER A 127 -19.06 -2.89 2.20
CA SER A 127 -18.04 -3.43 1.30
C SER A 127 -18.09 -4.96 1.15
N ILE A 128 -19.04 -5.66 1.79
CA ILE A 128 -19.08 -7.13 1.83
C ILE A 128 -19.22 -7.76 0.44
N ASP A 129 -20.02 -7.17 -0.45
CA ASP A 129 -20.21 -7.69 -1.80
C ASP A 129 -18.91 -7.66 -2.61
N SER A 130 -18.12 -6.59 -2.47
CA SER A 130 -16.81 -6.49 -3.10
C SER A 130 -15.80 -7.44 -2.48
N PHE A 131 -15.87 -7.69 -1.18
CA PHE A 131 -15.06 -8.71 -0.53
C PHE A 131 -15.37 -10.11 -1.05
N ILE A 132 -16.66 -10.46 -1.19
CA ILE A 132 -17.08 -11.75 -1.75
C ILE A 132 -16.62 -11.90 -3.20
N GLN A 133 -16.73 -10.85 -4.01
CA GLN A 133 -16.28 -10.87 -5.41
C GLN A 133 -14.75 -10.96 -5.56
N MET A 134 -13.99 -10.59 -4.51
CA MET A 134 -12.53 -10.64 -4.51
C MET A 134 -11.98 -12.05 -4.23
N LEU A 135 -12.74 -12.89 -3.51
CA LEU A 135 -12.36 -14.27 -3.21
C LEU A 135 -12.31 -15.14 -4.48
#